data_AF-A0A530ABN3-F1
#
_entry.id   AF-A0A530ABN3-F1
#
_cell.length_a   1.000
_cell.length_b   1.000
_cell.length_c   1.000
_cell.angle_alpha   90.00
_cell.angle_beta   90.00
_cell.angle_gamma   90.00
#
_symmetry.space_group_name_H-M   'P 1'
#
loop_
_entity.id
_entity.type
_entity.pdbx_description
1 polymer ?
#
loop_
_entity_poly.entity_id
_entity_poly.type
_entity_poly.pdbx_seq_one_letter_code
_entity_poly.pdbx_strand_id
1 'polypeptide(L)' 'QEPRHVLDLLKPVEPDFFEAIPVSDLVNKVANTGPEIQERGIVSPQAEKPRRQKPGADENQMSLF' A
#
# COMPACT_ATOMS: atom_id res chain seq x y z
N GLN A 1 29.99 -16.91 -8.35
CA GLN A 1 28.52 -17.00 -8.42
C GLN A 1 28.11 -16.39 -9.75
N GLU A 2 27.57 -17.17 -10.67
CA GLU A 2 27.09 -16.65 -11.96
C GLU A 2 25.61 -16.30 -11.85
N PRO A 3 25.08 -15.30 -12.60
CA PRO A 3 23.69 -14.87 -12.51
C PRO A 3 22.65 -15.98 -12.73
N ARG A 4 23.02 -17.07 -13.42
CA ARG A 4 22.14 -18.24 -13.64
C ARG A 4 22.00 -19.14 -12.40
N HIS A 5 22.96 -19.10 -11.48
CA HIS A 5 22.97 -19.94 -10.28
C HIS A 5 22.08 -19.39 -9.14
N VAL A 6 21.51 -18.19 -9.31
CA VAL A 6 20.62 -17.55 -8.31
C VAL A 6 19.15 -17.51 -8.75
N LEU A 7 18.81 -18.07 -9.92
CA LEU A 7 17.44 -18.08 -10.44
C LEU A 7 16.46 -18.77 -9.50
N ASP A 8 16.90 -19.80 -8.79
CA ASP A 8 16.07 -20.50 -7.81
C ASP A 8 15.71 -19.67 -6.58
N LEU A 9 16.45 -18.58 -6.31
CA LEU A 9 16.18 -17.65 -5.21
C LEU A 9 15.06 -16.65 -5.55
N LEU A 10 14.74 -16.45 -6.83
CA LEU A 10 13.72 -15.51 -7.30
C LEU A 10 12.34 -16.17 -7.44
N LYS A 11 12.05 -17.14 -6.56
CA LYS A 11 10.75 -17.81 -6.49
C LYS A 11 9.92 -17.18 -5.37
N PRO A 12 8.59 -17.05 -5.55
CA PRO A 12 7.73 -16.66 -4.45
C PRO A 12 7.84 -17.69 -3.33
N VAL A 13 7.67 -17.23 -2.11
CA VAL A 13 7.56 -18.11 -0.94
C VAL A 13 6.23 -18.86 -0.96
N GLU A 14 6.11 -19.91 -0.15
CA GLU A 14 4.88 -20.67 0.01
C GLU A 14 3.69 -19.77 0.44
N PRO A 15 2.46 -20.09 0.00
CA PRO A 15 1.26 -19.47 0.55
C PRO A 15 1.24 -19.57 2.08
N ASP A 16 0.73 -18.53 2.74
CA ASP A 16 0.61 -18.46 4.20
C ASP A 16 1.94 -18.52 4.98
N PHE A 17 3.08 -18.36 4.31
CA PHE A 17 4.38 -18.26 4.98
C PHE A 17 4.48 -17.02 5.89
N PHE A 18 3.74 -15.95 5.56
CA PHE A 18 3.68 -14.72 6.34
C PHE A 18 2.27 -14.46 6.87
N GLU A 19 2.17 -13.94 8.10
CA GLU A 19 0.93 -13.44 8.70
C GLU A 19 0.73 -11.96 8.36
N ALA A 20 -0.45 -11.61 7.83
CA ALA A 20 -0.84 -10.22 7.62
C ALA A 20 -1.46 -9.64 8.90
N ILE A 21 -0.68 -8.84 9.63
CA ILE A 21 -1.16 -8.14 10.83
C ILE A 21 -1.60 -6.72 10.44
N PRO A 22 -2.82 -6.29 10.80
CA PRO A 22 -3.30 -4.94 10.49
C PRO A 22 -2.49 -3.88 11.24
N VAL A 23 -2.30 -2.72 10.61
CA VAL A 23 -1.59 -1.56 11.16
C VAL A 23 -2.45 -0.30 11.05
N SER A 24 -2.01 0.78 11.69
CA SER A 24 -2.69 2.08 11.67
C SER A 24 -2.58 2.78 10.30
N ASP A 25 -3.57 3.62 9.98
CA ASP A 25 -3.57 4.47 8.78
C ASP A 25 -2.47 5.56 8.79
N LEU A 26 -1.73 5.72 9.89
CA LEU A 26 -0.57 6.59 9.98
C LEU A 26 0.47 6.28 8.88
N VAL A 27 0.55 5.03 8.41
CA VAL A 27 1.43 4.61 7.31
C VAL A 27 1.17 5.36 5.99
N ASN A 28 -0.04 5.90 5.81
CA ASN A 28 -0.43 6.57 4.56
C ASN A 28 0.24 7.95 4.38
N LYS A 29 0.82 8.53 5.45
CA LYS A 29 1.51 9.81 5.41
C LYS A 29 3.03 9.58 5.40
N VAL A 30 3.67 9.85 4.26
CA VAL A 30 5.10 9.62 4.01
C VAL A 30 6.04 10.24 5.06
N ALA A 31 5.64 11.35 5.67
CA ALA A 31 6.44 12.00 6.72
C ALA A 31 6.49 11.20 8.04
N ASN A 32 5.62 10.20 8.23
CA ASN A 32 5.61 9.34 9.41
C ASN A 32 6.60 8.18 9.18
N THR A 33 7.73 8.21 9.87
CA THR A 33 8.80 7.22 9.73
C THR A 33 9.18 6.55 11.05
N GLY A 34 8.45 6.84 12.13
CA GLY A 34 8.71 6.26 13.44
C GLY A 34 8.24 4.80 13.53
N PRO A 35 8.74 4.04 14.51
CA PRO A 35 8.38 2.62 14.70
C PRO A 35 6.88 2.40 14.94
N GLU A 36 6.18 3.39 15.47
CA GLU A 36 4.74 3.36 15.75
C GLU A 36 3.88 3.04 14.52
N ILE A 37 4.39 3.29 13.31
CA ILE A 37 3.65 2.99 12.08
C ILE A 37 3.48 1.48 11.83
N GLN A 38 4.28 0.64 12.48
CA GLN A 38 4.19 -0.83 12.38
C GLN A 38 3.50 -1.47 13.59
N GLU A 39 3.06 -0.69 14.57
CA GLU A 39 2.33 -1.22 15.72
C GLU A 39 1.00 -1.86 15.28
N ARG A 40 0.61 -2.93 15.98
CA ARG A 40 -0.62 -3.68 15.69
C ARG A 40 -1.84 -2.76 15.81
N GLY A 41 -2.56 -2.57 14.70
CA GLY A 41 -3.77 -1.76 14.64
C GLY A 41 -4.99 -2.54 15.11
N ILE A 42 -5.91 -1.84 15.78
CA ILE A 42 -7.25 -2.38 16.06
C ILE A 42 -8.10 -2.17 14.81
N VAL A 43 -8.54 -3.27 14.19
CA VAL A 43 -9.52 -3.22 13.11
C VAL A 43 -10.89 -3.01 13.72
N SER A 44 -11.26 -1.75 13.92
CA SER A 44 -12.67 -1.40 14.09
C SER A 44 -13.36 -1.52 12.71
N PRO A 45 -14.64 -1.94 12.64
CA PRO A 45 -15.39 -1.88 11.39
C PRO A 45 -15.34 -0.43 10.89
N GLN A 46 -14.58 -0.21 9.81
CA GLN A 46 -14.27 1.13 9.33
C GLN A 46 -15.56 1.90 9.03
N ALA A 47 -15.75 3.04 9.71
CA ALA A 47 -16.61 4.09 9.16
C ALA A 47 -16.06 4.46 7.77
N GLU A 48 -16.94 4.56 6.76
CA GLU A 48 -16.56 4.94 5.40
C GLU A 48 -15.67 6.19 5.43
N LYS A 49 -14.39 6.01 5.06
CA LYS A 49 -13.49 7.15 4.90
C LYS A 49 -14.04 8.05 3.79
N PRO A 50 -14.02 9.37 3.96
CA PRO A 50 -14.50 10.28 2.94
C PRO A 50 -13.71 10.04 1.64
N ARG A 51 -14.42 9.60 0.60
CA ARG A 51 -13.82 9.41 -0.72
C ARG A 51 -13.27 10.75 -1.18
N ARG A 52 -12.00 10.75 -1.60
CA ARG A 52 -11.37 11.93 -2.19
C ARG A 52 -12.22 12.34 -3.40
N GLN A 53 -12.85 13.50 -3.32
CA GLN A 53 -13.58 14.06 -4.46
C GLN A 53 -12.55 14.25 -5.58
N LYS A 54 -12.77 13.57 -6.72
CA LYS A 54 -12.02 13.92 -7.93
C LYS A 54 -12.38 15.37 -8.24
N PRO A 55 -11.41 16.27 -8.45
CA PRO A 55 -11.75 17.56 -9.05
C PRO A 55 -12.52 17.24 -10.34
N GLY A 56 -13.71 17.83 -10.48
CA GLY A 56 -14.53 17.66 -11.67
C GLY A 56 -13.68 17.92 -12.91
N ALA A 57 -13.92 17.17 -13.99
CA ALA A 57 -13.24 17.39 -15.25
C ALA A 57 -13.23 18.89 -15.54
N ASP A 58 -12.05 19.48 -15.54
CA ASP A 58 -11.88 20.91 -15.74
C ASP A 58 -12.47 21.20 -17.11
N GLU A 59 -13.55 21.97 -17.19
CA GLU A 59 -14.20 22.33 -18.45
C GLU A 59 -13.25 23.13 -19.37
N ASN A 60 -12.08 23.54 -18.84
CA ASN A 60 -10.95 24.10 -19.58
C ASN A 60 -10.04 23.05 -20.26
N GLN A 61 -10.25 21.75 -20.06
CA GLN A 61 -9.46 20.72 -20.73
C GLN A 61 -9.97 20.53 -22.17
N MET A 62 -9.33 21.22 -23.11
CA MET A 62 -9.56 21.01 -24.54
C MET A 62 -9.20 19.56 -24.92
N SER A 63 -10.18 18.82 -25.42
CA SER A 63 -10.00 17.47 -25.97
C SER A 63 -9.14 17.54 -27.24
N LEU A 64 -7.91 17.03 -27.18
CA LEU A 64 -7.09 16.81 -28.38
C LEU A 64 -7.45 15.44 -28.93
N PHE A 65 -8.44 15.45 -29.84
CA PHE A 65 -8.87 14.41 -30.78
C PHE A 65 -8.84 12.95 -30.30
#